data_AF-A0A2N3KEL3-F1
#
_entry.id   AF-A0A2N3KEL3-F1
#
_cell.length_a   1.000
_cell.length_b   1.000
_cell.length_c   1.000
_cell.angle_alpha   90.00
_cell.angle_beta   90.00
_cell.angle_gamma   90.00
#
_symmetry.space_group_name_H-M   'P 1'
#
loop_
_entity.id
_entity.type
_entity.pdbx_description
1 polymer ?
#
loop_
_entity_poly.entity_id
_entity_poly.type
_entity_poly.pdbx_seq_one_letter_code
_entity_poly.pdbx_strand_id
1 'polypeptide(L)'
;MSHDPLSIYYRQLGIKPGASEKEIKLAYRKLAFEYHPDRNSDPDAEERFKDVTEAYEILAGIRKRPTARNGQNAAGAGAAKGATGTQGQANRAGGAGNAGTTNTAGSAGTNGSGSGAQANRQGFAGSGRKQRPQSREERYAQASSAYQQHQEKTGHRDPKVNPGARRHHRSANRNADTSGYARCAITDVISAQPRHIEFTVVRGFLNSIRRDTVSAVLSPKGARRMALRASLRTWLSGFWGWRSFIPAWRAIISNMRGGVFPPEANAQLLFNQANAFERSGNKQLARAVLLQASDFIGNNRSALAEQIRANMRRLDTGEPARRVRDEWKHVAMLDALMHLSPVFIVIFCLLLAFGPAHTYFTVDFPMQVANSVAKVRDKIEDMITPKGDPYYVDQQFLNLRTGAGISFPVMRQLSRFETVFLRGENENFWIRIETELGEDGYVNADALVPGDGSTARDEWCKQNKCD
;
A
#
# COMPACT_ATOMS: atom_id res chain seq x y z
N MET A 1 7.97 -56.05 5.08
CA MET A 1 6.97 -55.11 4.52
C MET A 1 7.43 -53.72 4.86
N SER A 2 8.01 -53.05 3.87
CA SER A 2 8.52 -51.67 3.96
C SER A 2 7.39 -50.74 4.38
N HIS A 3 7.57 -50.04 5.50
CA HIS A 3 6.64 -49.00 5.94
C HIS A 3 6.86 -47.77 5.05
N ASP A 4 6.24 -47.76 3.86
CA ASP A 4 6.12 -46.55 3.03
C ASP A 4 5.37 -45.50 3.88
N PRO A 5 6.06 -44.43 4.33
CA PRO A 5 5.47 -43.42 5.19
C PRO A 5 4.32 -42.69 4.46
N LEU A 6 4.41 -42.53 3.14
CA LEU A 6 3.37 -41.87 2.34
C LEU A 6 2.20 -42.80 2.02
N SER A 7 2.38 -44.12 2.05
CA SER A 7 1.30 -45.10 1.86
C SER A 7 0.13 -44.93 2.83
N ILE A 8 0.38 -44.40 4.03
CA ILE A 8 -0.66 -44.09 5.02
C ILE A 8 -1.62 -43.02 4.45
N TYR A 9 -1.10 -42.00 3.78
CA TYR A 9 -1.90 -40.93 3.20
C TYR A 9 -2.64 -41.38 1.92
N TYR A 10 -2.00 -42.20 1.08
CA TYR A 10 -2.70 -42.84 -0.04
C TYR A 10 -3.86 -43.73 0.44
N ARG A 11 -3.66 -44.45 1.55
CA ARG A 11 -4.68 -45.29 2.19
C ARG A 11 -5.79 -44.46 2.82
N GLN A 12 -5.48 -43.34 3.48
CA GLN A 12 -6.47 -42.40 4.01
C GLN A 12 -7.37 -41.82 2.91
N LEU A 13 -6.82 -41.59 1.70
CA LEU A 13 -7.61 -41.19 0.53
C LEU A 13 -8.26 -42.37 -0.22
N GLY A 14 -8.03 -43.62 0.19
CA GLY A 14 -8.60 -44.81 -0.43
C GLY A 14 -8.08 -45.11 -1.85
N ILE A 15 -6.87 -44.67 -2.18
CA ILE A 15 -6.27 -44.78 -3.52
C ILE A 15 -4.97 -45.59 -3.47
N LYS A 16 -4.54 -46.10 -4.63
CA LYS A 16 -3.29 -46.86 -4.74
C LYS A 16 -2.06 -45.94 -4.61
N PRO A 17 -0.95 -46.41 -4.00
CA PRO A 17 0.32 -45.70 -4.04
C PRO A 17 0.74 -45.40 -5.48
N GLY A 18 1.23 -44.19 -5.75
CA GLY A 18 1.62 -43.77 -7.10
C GLY A 18 0.47 -43.28 -8.00
N ALA A 19 -0.74 -43.13 -7.47
CA ALA A 19 -1.88 -42.54 -8.18
C ALA A 19 -1.55 -41.16 -8.79
N SER A 20 -2.20 -40.85 -9.91
CA SER A 20 -2.03 -39.58 -10.60
C SER A 20 -2.61 -38.41 -9.79
N GLU A 21 -2.14 -37.19 -10.06
CA GLU A 21 -2.65 -35.98 -9.39
C GLU A 21 -4.18 -35.83 -9.56
N LYS A 22 -4.70 -36.20 -10.73
CA LYS A 22 -6.13 -36.16 -11.03
C LYS A 22 -6.91 -37.11 -10.14
N GLU A 23 -6.41 -38.32 -9.92
CA GLU A 23 -7.03 -39.32 -9.04
C GLU A 23 -6.99 -38.89 -7.57
N ILE A 24 -5.86 -38.33 -7.11
CA ILE A 24 -5.71 -37.80 -5.75
C ILE A 24 -6.69 -36.64 -5.51
N LYS A 25 -6.76 -35.68 -6.44
CA LYS A 25 -7.72 -34.56 -6.37
C LYS A 25 -9.17 -35.02 -6.41
N LEU A 26 -9.48 -36.04 -7.22
CA LEU A 26 -10.83 -36.59 -7.31
C LEU A 26 -11.23 -37.28 -6.00
N ALA A 27 -10.34 -38.12 -5.44
CA ALA A 27 -10.56 -38.81 -4.18
C ALA A 27 -10.72 -37.83 -3.01
N TYR A 28 -9.86 -36.81 -2.93
CA TYR A 28 -10.00 -35.73 -1.96
C TYR A 28 -11.35 -35.01 -2.08
N ARG A 29 -11.75 -34.59 -3.28
CA ARG A 29 -13.05 -33.91 -3.48
C ARG A 29 -14.23 -34.77 -3.05
N LYS A 30 -14.19 -36.07 -3.34
CA LYS A 30 -15.24 -37.02 -2.95
C LYS A 30 -15.34 -37.15 -1.43
N LEU A 31 -14.21 -37.40 -0.75
CA LEU A 31 -14.17 -37.58 0.70
C LEU A 31 -14.42 -36.28 1.47
N ALA A 32 -13.92 -35.15 0.96
CA ALA A 32 -14.18 -33.82 1.53
C ALA A 32 -15.66 -33.43 1.44
N PHE A 33 -16.36 -33.85 0.39
CA PHE A 33 -17.80 -33.65 0.24
C PHE A 33 -18.61 -34.55 1.18
N GLU A 34 -18.14 -35.77 1.41
CA GLU A 34 -18.79 -36.79 2.27
C GLU A 34 -18.62 -36.50 3.77
N TYR A 35 -17.45 -36.00 4.18
CA TYR A 35 -17.14 -35.68 5.58
C TYR A 35 -17.25 -34.17 5.91
N HIS A 36 -17.85 -33.36 5.04
CA HIS A 36 -17.99 -31.93 5.31
C HIS A 36 -18.86 -31.66 6.56
N PRO A 37 -18.41 -30.85 7.53
CA PRO A 37 -19.13 -30.65 8.80
C PRO A 37 -20.52 -30.03 8.63
N ASP A 38 -20.74 -29.24 7.57
CA ASP A 38 -22.06 -28.67 7.27
C ASP A 38 -23.07 -29.70 6.71
N ARG A 39 -22.62 -30.90 6.32
CA ARG A 39 -23.44 -31.88 5.61
C ARG A 39 -23.50 -33.24 6.30
N ASN A 40 -22.46 -33.59 7.06
CA ASN A 40 -22.43 -34.79 7.86
C ASN A 40 -22.40 -34.40 9.35
N SER A 41 -23.41 -34.86 10.09
CA SER A 41 -23.59 -34.61 11.53
C SER A 41 -22.90 -35.66 12.41
N ASP A 42 -22.24 -36.65 11.82
CA ASP A 42 -21.56 -37.70 12.57
C ASP A 42 -20.42 -37.11 13.42
N PRO A 43 -20.26 -37.56 14.68
CA PRO A 43 -19.22 -37.04 15.57
C PRO A 43 -17.79 -37.27 15.02
N ASP A 44 -17.61 -38.31 14.20
CA ASP A 44 -16.32 -38.67 13.61
C ASP A 44 -16.05 -37.97 12.26
N ALA A 45 -17.04 -37.26 11.69
CA ALA A 45 -16.91 -36.62 10.38
C ALA A 45 -15.87 -35.51 10.38
N GLU A 46 -15.79 -34.72 11.46
CA GLU A 46 -14.81 -33.64 11.61
C GLU A 46 -13.37 -34.18 11.66
N GLU A 47 -13.15 -35.28 12.38
CA GLU A 47 -11.84 -35.92 12.48
C GLU A 47 -11.41 -36.50 11.15
N ARG A 48 -12.31 -37.24 10.46
CA ARG A 48 -12.04 -37.78 9.12
C ARG A 48 -11.78 -36.70 8.08
N PHE A 49 -12.48 -35.57 8.17
CA PHE A 49 -12.25 -34.44 7.28
C PHE A 49 -10.84 -33.85 7.46
N LYS A 50 -10.37 -33.74 8.72
CA LYS A 50 -8.99 -33.29 9.02
C LYS A 50 -7.95 -34.26 8.46
N ASP A 51 -8.15 -35.55 8.66
CA ASP A 51 -7.25 -36.60 8.15
C ASP A 51 -7.16 -36.60 6.62
N VAL A 52 -8.31 -36.50 5.94
CA VAL A 52 -8.39 -36.45 4.47
C VAL A 52 -7.72 -35.18 3.93
N THR A 53 -7.88 -34.05 4.62
CA THR A 53 -7.24 -32.78 4.25
C THR A 53 -5.73 -32.85 4.44
N GLU A 54 -5.26 -33.39 5.57
CA GLU A 54 -3.84 -33.58 5.83
C GLU A 54 -3.19 -34.52 4.81
N ALA A 55 -3.84 -35.64 4.48
CA ALA A 55 -3.37 -36.56 3.46
C ALA A 55 -3.20 -35.87 2.10
N TYR A 56 -4.16 -35.04 1.70
CA TYR A 56 -4.06 -34.27 0.45
C TYR A 56 -2.92 -33.24 0.50
N GLU A 57 -2.79 -32.48 1.58
CA GLU A 57 -1.75 -31.45 1.72
C GLU A 57 -0.34 -32.03 1.68
N ILE A 58 -0.13 -33.20 2.30
CA ILE A 58 1.17 -33.87 2.34
C ILE A 58 1.50 -34.48 0.97
N LEU A 59 0.54 -35.15 0.33
CA LEU A 59 0.74 -35.70 -1.02
C LEU A 59 0.94 -34.59 -2.06
N ALA A 60 0.23 -33.48 -1.95
CA ALA A 60 0.39 -32.32 -2.84
C ALA A 60 1.69 -31.53 -2.59
N GLY A 61 2.45 -31.83 -1.54
CA GLY A 61 3.69 -31.11 -1.18
C GLY A 61 3.44 -29.73 -0.54
N ILE A 62 2.21 -29.44 -0.13
CA ILE A 62 1.80 -28.15 0.46
C ILE A 62 2.23 -28.07 1.94
N ARG A 63 2.26 -29.21 2.63
CA ARG A 63 2.57 -29.30 4.07
C ARG A 63 3.58 -30.41 4.37
N LYS A 64 4.49 -30.15 5.31
CA LYS A 64 5.44 -31.16 5.82
C LYS A 64 4.73 -32.08 6.82
N ARG A 65 5.06 -33.38 6.81
CA ARG A 65 4.58 -34.32 7.83
C ARG A 65 5.09 -33.87 9.22
N PRO A 66 4.27 -33.97 10.28
CA PRO A 66 4.76 -33.85 11.64
C PRO A 66 5.83 -34.93 11.91
N THR A 67 7.06 -34.51 12.21
CA THR A 67 8.14 -35.45 12.51
C THR A 67 7.80 -36.23 13.78
N ALA A 68 7.79 -37.57 13.67
CA ALA A 68 7.74 -38.42 14.85
C ALA A 68 9.04 -38.23 15.63
N ARG A 69 9.02 -37.32 16.61
CA ARG A 69 10.10 -37.16 17.57
C ARG A 69 10.10 -38.41 18.44
N ASN A 70 11.14 -39.23 18.28
CA ASN A 70 11.44 -40.37 19.13
C ASN A 70 11.16 -40.01 20.60
N GLY A 71 10.38 -40.89 21.24
CA GLY A 71 10.00 -40.75 22.63
C GLY A 71 11.22 -40.63 23.53
N GLN A 72 11.24 -39.57 24.32
CA GLN A 72 11.68 -39.58 25.72
C GLN A 72 11.33 -38.20 26.32
N ASN A 73 10.73 -38.27 27.51
CA ASN A 73 10.52 -37.19 28.48
C ASN A 73 9.22 -36.38 28.31
N ALA A 74 8.10 -37.09 28.52
CA ALA A 74 7.05 -36.55 29.38
C ALA A 74 7.54 -36.66 30.84
N ALA A 75 7.95 -35.53 31.44
CA ALA A 75 7.81 -35.19 32.88
C ALA A 75 8.70 -33.98 33.25
N GLY A 76 8.10 -32.97 33.88
CA GLY A 76 8.77 -31.82 34.51
C GLY A 76 8.87 -30.60 33.60
N ALA A 77 7.86 -29.72 33.52
CA ALA A 77 7.62 -28.63 34.48
C ALA A 77 8.92 -27.89 34.86
N GLY A 78 9.12 -26.59 34.63
CA GLY A 78 8.25 -25.54 34.12
C GLY A 78 8.94 -24.18 34.29
N ALA A 79 8.32 -23.17 33.73
CA ALA A 79 8.35 -21.75 34.14
C ALA A 79 9.69 -20.99 34.19
N ALA A 80 9.87 -20.07 33.24
CA ALA A 80 10.17 -18.65 33.51
C ALA A 80 10.07 -17.90 32.17
N LYS A 81 8.98 -17.17 31.91
CA LYS A 81 8.83 -15.72 32.15
C LYS A 81 9.96 -14.85 31.58
N GLY A 82 9.57 -13.94 30.70
CA GLY A 82 10.38 -12.84 30.19
C GLY A 82 10.06 -12.59 28.72
N ALA A 83 8.87 -12.08 28.43
CA ALA A 83 8.66 -10.69 28.00
C ALA A 83 9.15 -10.49 26.55
N THR A 84 8.33 -10.11 25.57
CA THR A 84 7.12 -9.29 25.57
C THR A 84 6.44 -9.60 24.22
N GLY A 85 5.14 -9.90 24.20
CA GLY A 85 4.18 -8.84 23.92
C GLY A 85 3.92 -8.72 22.41
N THR A 86 3.28 -9.67 21.72
CA THR A 86 1.81 -9.86 21.63
C THR A 86 1.04 -8.54 21.43
N GLN A 87 -0.04 -8.45 20.67
CA GLN A 87 -0.97 -9.44 20.09
C GLN A 87 -1.81 -8.62 19.09
N GLY A 88 -2.27 -9.19 17.99
CA GLY A 88 -3.52 -9.96 18.00
C GLY A 88 -4.62 -9.13 17.30
N GLN A 89 -5.69 -9.69 16.76
CA GLN A 89 -6.17 -11.05 16.81
C GLN A 89 -7.27 -11.20 15.75
N ALA A 90 -7.48 -12.45 15.34
CA ALA A 90 -8.61 -12.97 14.62
C ALA A 90 -10.01 -12.48 15.07
N ASN A 91 -10.89 -12.43 14.06
CA ASN A 91 -12.23 -13.04 13.97
C ASN A 91 -13.52 -12.35 14.46
N ARG A 92 -14.53 -12.51 13.56
CA ARG A 92 -16.01 -12.57 13.70
C ARG A 92 -16.71 -11.24 14.02
N ALA A 93 -17.60 -10.72 13.15
CA ALA A 93 -18.99 -11.16 12.86
C ALA A 93 -19.84 -11.29 14.14
N GLY A 94 -20.96 -10.60 14.37
CA GLY A 94 -21.78 -9.59 13.66
C GLY A 94 -22.63 -8.86 14.74
N GLY A 95 -23.52 -7.90 14.51
CA GLY A 95 -24.10 -7.28 13.32
C GLY A 95 -25.07 -6.16 13.73
N ALA A 96 -25.84 -5.69 12.75
CA ALA A 96 -27.10 -4.92 12.79
C ALA A 96 -27.09 -3.36 12.74
N GLY A 97 -27.61 -2.87 11.60
CA GLY A 97 -28.52 -1.71 11.45
C GLY A 97 -27.87 -0.40 10.94
N ASN A 98 -28.38 0.33 9.95
CA ASN A 98 -29.58 0.26 9.11
C ASN A 98 -29.44 1.34 7.99
N ALA A 99 -29.99 1.11 6.79
CA ALA A 99 -30.73 2.07 5.92
C ALA A 99 -30.55 1.79 4.41
N GLY A 100 -31.68 1.56 3.72
CA GLY A 100 -31.83 1.88 2.30
C GLY A 100 -32.55 0.84 1.42
N THR A 101 -33.89 0.78 1.50
CA THR A 101 -34.88 0.74 0.38
C THR A 101 -34.45 0.04 -0.94
N THR A 102 -35.10 -1.02 -1.43
CA THR A 102 -36.49 -1.03 -1.95
C THR A 102 -36.96 -2.46 -2.30
N ASN A 103 -38.27 -2.69 -2.09
CA ASN A 103 -39.23 -3.55 -2.80
C ASN A 103 -38.93 -5.04 -3.03
N THR A 104 -39.70 -5.93 -2.40
CA THR A 104 -40.77 -6.70 -3.07
C THR A 104 -41.60 -7.54 -2.09
N ALA A 105 -42.92 -7.31 -2.16
CA ALA A 105 -44.08 -8.18 -1.95
C ALA A 105 -44.04 -9.38 -0.96
N GLY A 106 -45.02 -9.38 -0.06
CA GLY A 106 -45.92 -10.54 0.08
C GLY A 106 -46.16 -11.03 1.51
N SER A 107 -47.38 -10.75 2.02
CA SER A 107 -48.26 -11.67 2.79
C SER A 107 -47.73 -12.27 4.12
N ALA A 108 -48.45 -12.42 5.23
CA ALA A 108 -49.77 -12.06 5.75
C ALA A 108 -49.83 -12.67 7.18
N GLY A 109 -50.57 -12.04 8.11
CA GLY A 109 -51.08 -12.62 9.38
C GLY A 109 -50.02 -12.89 10.48
N THR A 110 -50.30 -12.88 11.78
CA THR A 110 -51.52 -12.70 12.58
C THR A 110 -51.09 -12.58 14.05
N ASN A 111 -51.93 -11.93 14.86
CA ASN A 111 -51.80 -11.64 16.29
C ASN A 111 -51.52 -12.85 17.21
N GLY A 112 -50.90 -12.60 18.37
CA GLY A 112 -50.87 -13.53 19.51
C GLY A 112 -50.23 -12.95 20.78
N SER A 113 -51.07 -12.46 21.68
CA SER A 113 -50.77 -11.92 23.01
C SER A 113 -50.45 -13.03 24.05
N GLY A 114 -49.71 -12.69 25.11
CA GLY A 114 -49.57 -13.49 26.34
C GLY A 114 -48.17 -13.36 26.96
N SER A 115 -47.91 -12.46 27.90
CA SER A 115 -48.24 -12.53 29.34
C SER A 115 -47.44 -13.58 30.14
N GLY A 116 -46.36 -13.11 30.78
CA GLY A 116 -46.06 -13.35 32.20
C GLY A 116 -45.40 -14.67 32.61
N ALA A 117 -44.13 -14.58 33.04
CA ALA A 117 -43.65 -15.24 34.26
C ALA A 117 -42.31 -14.64 34.71
N GLN A 118 -42.36 -13.90 35.82
CA GLN A 118 -41.22 -13.42 36.62
C GLN A 118 -40.50 -14.58 37.30
N ALA A 119 -39.15 -14.56 37.30
CA ALA A 119 -38.34 -15.10 38.39
C ALA A 119 -36.92 -14.50 38.38
N ASN A 120 -36.82 -13.35 39.03
CA ASN A 120 -35.74 -12.83 39.86
C ASN A 120 -34.36 -13.55 39.86
N ARG A 121 -33.31 -12.87 39.37
CA ARG A 121 -31.99 -12.90 40.02
C ARG A 121 -31.22 -11.61 39.79
N GLN A 122 -31.09 -10.84 40.86
CA GLN A 122 -30.31 -9.62 40.98
C GLN A 122 -28.81 -9.92 40.87
N GLY A 123 -28.04 -9.00 40.24
CA GLY A 123 -26.59 -9.10 40.20
C GLY A 123 -25.90 -8.11 39.26
N PHE A 124 -25.98 -6.82 39.57
CA PHE A 124 -24.92 -5.82 39.34
C PHE A 124 -24.36 -5.64 37.91
N ALA A 125 -25.10 -4.95 37.04
CA ALA A 125 -24.55 -4.29 35.85
C ALA A 125 -24.87 -2.80 35.92
N GLY A 126 -23.82 -1.98 36.07
CA GLY A 126 -23.90 -0.52 36.13
C GLY A 126 -24.56 0.03 34.86
N SER A 127 -25.71 0.67 35.06
CA SER A 127 -26.46 1.40 34.04
C SER A 127 -25.56 2.44 33.36
N GLY A 128 -25.27 2.21 32.08
CA GLY A 128 -24.72 3.23 31.19
C GLY A 128 -25.73 4.36 31.01
N ARG A 129 -25.67 5.35 31.90
CA ARG A 129 -26.40 6.61 31.76
C ARG A 129 -25.90 7.26 30.47
N LYS A 130 -26.74 7.31 29.43
CA LYS A 130 -26.53 8.16 28.24
C LYS A 130 -26.22 9.56 28.74
N GLN A 131 -24.96 9.96 28.68
CA GLN A 131 -24.53 11.30 29.05
C GLN A 131 -25.18 12.29 28.06
N ARG A 132 -25.75 13.38 28.59
CA ARG A 132 -26.24 14.51 27.79
C ARG A 132 -25.13 14.96 26.84
N PRO A 133 -25.44 15.39 25.60
CA PRO A 133 -24.44 16.00 24.75
C PRO A 133 -23.87 17.23 25.46
N GLN A 134 -22.61 17.14 25.88
CA GLN A 134 -21.91 18.21 26.59
C GLN A 134 -21.78 19.44 25.68
N SER A 135 -21.97 20.62 26.28
CA SER A 135 -21.77 21.89 25.58
C SER A 135 -20.32 22.05 25.14
N ARG A 136 -20.09 22.97 24.19
CA ARG A 136 -18.74 23.21 23.67
C ARG A 136 -17.83 23.81 24.75
N GLU A 137 -18.36 24.66 25.63
CA GLU A 137 -17.61 25.18 26.78
C GLU A 137 -17.21 24.07 27.75
N GLU A 138 -18.12 23.13 28.06
CA GLU A 138 -17.86 22.03 29.00
C GLU A 138 -16.72 21.11 28.51
N ARG A 139 -16.70 20.79 27.21
CA ARG A 139 -15.60 20.03 26.60
C ARG A 139 -14.27 20.76 26.64
N TYR A 140 -14.31 22.09 26.50
CA TYR A 140 -13.11 22.92 26.56
C TYR A 140 -12.55 22.99 27.99
N ALA A 141 -13.44 23.19 28.97
CA ALA A 141 -13.10 23.20 30.39
C ALA A 141 -12.51 21.84 30.82
N GLN A 142 -13.13 20.73 30.39
CA GLN A 142 -12.68 19.38 30.71
C GLN A 142 -11.32 19.04 30.08
N ALA A 143 -11.06 19.47 28.84
CA ALA A 143 -9.76 19.30 28.20
C ALA A 143 -8.68 20.17 28.86
N SER A 144 -9.03 21.39 29.29
CA SER A 144 -8.11 22.30 29.99
C SER A 144 -7.73 21.76 31.38
N SER A 145 -8.69 21.22 32.14
CA SER A 145 -8.41 20.62 33.45
C SER A 145 -7.59 19.33 33.35
N ALA A 146 -7.87 18.48 32.34
CA ALA A 146 -7.08 17.27 32.09
C ALA A 146 -5.62 17.60 31.74
N TYR A 147 -5.41 18.70 31.00
CA TYR A 147 -4.08 19.18 30.66
C TYR A 147 -3.33 19.73 31.88
N GLN A 148 -3.99 20.47 32.78
CA GLN A 148 -3.39 20.93 34.04
C GLN A 148 -2.96 19.74 34.92
N GLN A 149 -3.81 18.74 35.07
CA GLN A 149 -3.48 17.53 35.84
C GLN A 149 -2.31 16.74 35.25
N HIS A 150 -2.19 16.71 33.91
CA HIS A 150 -1.04 16.10 33.27
C HIS A 150 0.25 16.89 33.53
N GLN A 151 0.20 18.23 33.49
CA GLN A 151 1.35 19.08 33.81
C GLN A 151 1.82 18.91 35.26
N GLU A 152 0.88 18.80 36.20
CA GLU A 152 1.19 18.52 37.62
C GLU A 152 1.89 17.16 37.78
N LYS A 153 1.45 16.14 37.03
CA LYS A 153 2.05 14.80 37.08
C LYS A 153 3.44 14.73 36.45
N THR A 154 3.69 15.47 35.36
CA THR A 154 4.96 15.38 34.62
C THR A 154 6.02 16.38 35.08
N GLY A 155 5.69 17.32 35.96
CA GLY A 155 6.66 18.25 36.59
C GLY A 155 7.37 19.21 35.63
N HIS A 156 7.07 19.18 34.33
CA HIS A 156 7.64 20.04 33.29
C HIS A 156 6.55 20.60 32.38
N ARG A 157 6.62 21.91 32.12
CA ARG A 157 5.78 22.60 31.11
C ARG A 157 6.40 22.42 29.73
N ASP A 158 5.70 21.74 28.83
CA ASP A 158 6.07 21.68 27.41
C ASP A 158 5.58 22.96 26.69
N PRO A 159 6.46 23.86 26.21
CA PRO A 159 6.08 25.13 25.63
C PRO A 159 5.43 25.03 24.24
N LYS A 160 5.35 23.84 23.63
CA LYS A 160 4.83 23.66 22.25
C LYS A 160 3.36 23.28 22.14
N VAL A 161 2.65 23.08 23.26
CA VAL A 161 1.21 22.76 23.23
C VAL A 161 0.43 23.93 23.78
N ASN A 162 -0.25 24.68 22.92
CA ASN A 162 -1.18 25.73 23.30
C ASN A 162 -2.59 25.11 23.36
N PRO A 163 -3.13 24.75 24.55
CA PRO A 163 -4.46 24.15 24.69
C PRO A 163 -5.51 25.25 24.52
N GLY A 164 -5.67 25.70 23.29
CA GLY A 164 -6.24 27.02 23.01
C GLY A 164 -6.35 27.36 21.53
N ALA A 165 -5.47 26.77 20.70
CA ALA A 165 -5.42 27.10 19.28
C ALA A 165 -6.72 26.67 18.57
N ARG A 166 -7.63 27.63 18.39
CA ARG A 166 -8.82 27.50 17.56
C ARG A 166 -8.39 26.94 16.19
N ARG A 167 -8.75 25.69 15.90
CA ARG A 167 -8.88 25.28 14.49
C ARG A 167 -10.02 26.09 13.92
N HIS A 168 -9.69 27.14 13.17
CA HIS A 168 -10.68 27.91 12.43
C HIS A 168 -11.32 26.97 11.41
N HIS A 169 -12.53 26.50 11.71
CA HIS A 169 -13.42 25.99 10.68
C HIS A 169 -13.78 27.16 9.76
N ARG A 170 -13.52 26.94 8.47
CA ARG A 170 -13.76 27.88 7.39
C ARG A 170 -15.26 28.07 7.21
N SER A 171 -15.84 29.00 7.96
CA SER A 171 -17.12 29.60 7.58
C SER A 171 -16.82 30.64 6.50
N ALA A 172 -17.34 30.41 5.30
CA ALA A 172 -17.24 31.32 4.19
C ALA A 172 -18.13 32.54 4.45
N ASN A 173 -17.63 33.52 5.21
CA ASN A 173 -18.22 34.85 5.20
C ASN A 173 -17.44 35.72 4.20
N ARG A 174 -17.96 35.80 2.97
CA ARG A 174 -17.29 36.44 1.82
C ARG A 174 -17.38 37.96 1.79
N ASN A 175 -18.01 38.63 2.76
CA ASN A 175 -18.26 40.07 2.66
C ASN A 175 -17.72 40.85 3.87
N ALA A 176 -17.02 41.95 3.52
CA ALA A 176 -16.57 43.08 4.34
C ALA A 176 -15.46 42.85 5.39
N ASP A 177 -14.20 43.00 4.96
CA ASP A 177 -13.14 43.44 5.87
C ASP A 177 -13.22 44.97 6.00
N THR A 178 -13.66 45.43 7.15
CA THR A 178 -13.70 46.84 7.58
C THR A 178 -12.30 47.49 7.73
N SER A 179 -11.23 46.77 7.44
CA SER A 179 -9.84 47.20 7.64
C SER A 179 -9.09 47.62 6.36
N GLY A 180 -9.70 47.51 5.17
CA GLY A 180 -9.10 47.94 3.90
C GLY A 180 -7.86 47.15 3.43
N TYR A 181 -7.50 46.07 4.14
CA TYR A 181 -6.40 45.18 3.76
C TYR A 181 -6.83 44.22 2.65
N ALA A 182 -5.91 43.89 1.75
CA ALA A 182 -6.14 42.91 0.71
C ALA A 182 -5.98 41.48 1.24
N ARG A 183 -7.00 40.65 1.00
CA ARG A 183 -6.99 39.22 1.31
C ARG A 183 -6.57 38.38 0.10
N CYS A 184 -5.82 37.32 0.37
CA CYS A 184 -5.51 36.31 -0.65
C CYS A 184 -6.77 35.55 -1.06
N ALA A 185 -7.10 35.53 -2.36
CA ALA A 185 -8.27 34.84 -2.88
C ALA A 185 -8.30 33.33 -2.62
N ILE A 186 -7.13 32.70 -2.42
CA ILE A 186 -7.01 31.24 -2.22
C ILE A 186 -6.95 30.87 -0.73
N THR A 187 -6.05 31.52 0.02
CA THR A 187 -5.76 31.18 1.43
C THR A 187 -6.55 32.01 2.43
N ASP A 188 -7.17 33.11 1.99
CA ASP A 188 -7.91 34.06 2.83
C ASP A 188 -7.05 34.75 3.91
N VAL A 189 -5.72 34.64 3.79
CA VAL A 189 -4.75 35.26 4.71
C VAL A 189 -4.46 36.68 4.23
N ILE A 190 -4.43 37.62 5.17
CA ILE A 190 -3.94 38.99 4.94
C ILE A 190 -2.41 38.93 4.92
N SER A 191 -1.83 39.27 3.77
CA SER A 191 -0.37 39.36 3.61
C SER A 191 0.06 40.82 3.70
N ALA A 192 1.26 41.07 4.24
CA ALA A 192 1.87 42.39 4.14
C ALA A 192 2.27 42.74 2.69
N GLN A 193 2.49 41.72 1.84
CA GLN A 193 2.86 41.86 0.43
C GLN A 193 1.92 41.03 -0.46
N PRO A 194 0.67 41.46 -0.64
CA PRO A 194 -0.22 40.84 -1.60
C PRO A 194 0.23 41.20 -3.03
N ARG A 195 0.11 40.27 -3.97
CA ARG A 195 0.41 40.51 -5.39
C ARG A 195 -0.81 40.20 -6.24
N HIS A 196 -1.08 41.05 -7.23
CA HIS A 196 -2.00 40.74 -8.32
C HIS A 196 -1.23 39.97 -9.38
N ILE A 197 -1.60 38.71 -9.61
CA ILE A 197 -0.87 37.79 -10.49
C ILE A 197 -1.81 37.23 -11.53
N GLU A 198 -1.33 37.17 -12.77
CA GLU A 198 -2.03 36.59 -13.90
C GLU A 198 -1.34 35.30 -14.33
N PHE A 199 -2.11 34.21 -14.34
CA PHE A 199 -1.67 32.92 -14.87
C PHE A 199 -2.38 32.64 -16.19
N THR A 200 -1.66 32.09 -17.16
CA THR A 200 -2.21 31.75 -18.46
C THR A 200 -2.66 30.29 -18.48
N VAL A 201 -3.88 30.04 -18.95
CA VAL A 201 -4.42 28.71 -19.23
C VAL A 201 -4.63 28.59 -20.74
N VAL A 202 -4.09 27.54 -21.34
CA VAL A 202 -4.25 27.28 -22.78
C VAL A 202 -5.13 26.07 -22.96
N ARG A 203 -6.13 26.23 -23.83
CA ARG A 203 -7.01 25.16 -24.31
C ARG A 203 -6.84 25.05 -25.82
N GLY A 204 -6.53 23.87 -26.32
CA GLY A 204 -6.47 23.61 -27.74
C GLY A 204 -7.17 22.31 -28.08
N PHE A 205 -7.74 22.27 -29.28
CA PHE A 205 -8.34 21.08 -29.84
C PHE A 205 -8.23 21.17 -31.37
N LEU A 206 -7.58 20.19 -31.99
CA LEU A 206 -7.27 20.18 -33.42
C LEU A 206 -6.59 21.49 -33.86
N ASN A 207 -7.30 22.35 -34.61
CA ASN A 207 -6.79 23.61 -35.15
C ASN A 207 -7.18 24.86 -34.31
N SER A 208 -7.97 24.68 -33.25
CA SER A 208 -8.46 25.78 -32.39
C SER A 208 -7.54 26.03 -31.19
N ILE A 209 -7.38 27.29 -30.81
CA ILE A 209 -6.64 27.72 -29.61
C ILE A 209 -7.47 28.76 -28.86
N ARG A 210 -7.65 28.56 -27.56
CA ARG A 210 -8.15 29.56 -26.61
C ARG A 210 -7.12 29.78 -25.50
N ARG A 211 -6.91 31.06 -25.15
CA ARG A 211 -6.03 31.48 -24.06
C ARG A 211 -6.88 32.24 -23.06
N ASP A 212 -6.95 31.70 -21.85
CA ASP A 212 -7.69 32.31 -20.76
C ASP A 212 -6.69 32.78 -19.71
N THR A 213 -6.89 33.97 -19.17
CA THR A 213 -6.09 34.50 -18.07
C THR A 213 -6.86 34.35 -16.76
N VAL A 214 -6.21 33.78 -15.76
CA VAL A 214 -6.77 33.67 -14.40
C VAL A 214 -5.98 34.62 -13.52
N SER A 215 -6.62 35.72 -13.12
CA SER A 215 -6.03 36.75 -12.27
C SER A 215 -6.65 36.75 -10.88
N ALA A 216 -5.83 37.01 -9.86
CA ALA A 216 -6.31 37.21 -8.49
C ALA A 216 -5.26 37.94 -7.64
N VAL A 217 -5.72 38.50 -6.52
CA VAL A 217 -4.86 38.95 -5.43
C VAL A 217 -4.45 37.77 -4.57
N LEU A 218 -3.14 37.55 -4.44
CA LEU A 218 -2.58 36.33 -3.86
C LEU A 218 -1.47 36.63 -2.84
N SER A 219 -1.39 35.74 -1.85
CA SER A 219 -0.20 35.55 -1.00
C SER A 219 0.79 34.60 -1.70
N PRO A 220 2.08 34.55 -1.28
CA PRO A 220 3.07 33.64 -1.88
C PRO A 220 2.60 32.18 -1.93
N LYS A 221 2.01 31.68 -0.84
CA LYS A 221 1.45 30.33 -0.77
C LYS A 221 0.21 30.16 -1.66
N GLY A 222 -0.64 31.18 -1.75
CA GLY A 222 -1.81 31.18 -2.63
C GLY A 222 -1.43 31.13 -4.11
N ALA A 223 -0.40 31.87 -4.49
CA ALA A 223 0.12 31.92 -5.85
C ALA A 223 0.61 30.55 -6.34
N ARG A 224 1.38 29.81 -5.52
CA ARG A 224 1.83 28.45 -5.87
C ARG A 224 0.66 27.50 -6.17
N ARG A 225 -0.39 27.55 -5.35
CA ARG A 225 -1.60 26.72 -5.55
C ARG A 225 -2.35 27.09 -6.83
N MET A 226 -2.45 28.39 -7.12
CA MET A 226 -3.14 28.86 -8.32
C MET A 226 -2.32 28.55 -9.59
N ALA A 227 -1.01 28.72 -9.53
CA ALA A 227 -0.07 28.36 -10.60
C ALA A 227 -0.18 26.87 -10.95
N LEU A 228 -0.14 25.98 -9.95
CA LEU A 228 -0.27 24.54 -10.18
C LEU A 228 -1.61 24.18 -10.82
N ARG A 229 -2.72 24.78 -10.37
CA ARG A 229 -4.04 24.57 -10.98
C ARG A 229 -4.12 25.08 -12.42
N ALA A 230 -3.50 26.23 -12.71
CA ALA A 230 -3.45 26.77 -14.06
C ALA A 230 -2.60 25.89 -14.98
N SER A 231 -1.41 25.48 -14.54
CA SER A 231 -0.54 24.54 -15.28
C SER A 231 -1.22 23.19 -15.50
N LEU A 232 -1.90 22.63 -14.49
CA LEU A 232 -2.62 21.35 -14.63
C LEU A 232 -3.76 21.45 -15.66
N ARG A 233 -4.53 22.54 -15.66
CA ARG A 233 -5.54 22.77 -16.69
C ARG A 233 -4.89 22.84 -18.08
N THR A 234 -3.79 23.58 -18.22
CA THR A 234 -3.05 23.64 -19.49
C THR A 234 -2.49 22.27 -19.90
N TRP A 235 -2.03 21.44 -18.97
CA TRP A 235 -1.64 20.05 -19.25
C TRP A 235 -2.81 19.23 -19.79
N LEU A 236 -3.97 19.33 -19.15
CA LEU A 236 -5.15 18.54 -19.50
C LEU A 236 -5.84 19.02 -20.77
N SER A 237 -5.68 20.28 -21.19
CA SER A 237 -6.42 20.83 -22.34
C SER A 237 -5.57 21.50 -23.41
N GLY A 238 -4.29 21.77 -23.17
CA GLY A 238 -3.45 22.58 -24.05
C GLY A 238 -2.80 21.81 -25.20
N PHE A 239 -2.64 20.49 -25.06
CA PHE A 239 -1.85 19.67 -25.98
C PHE A 239 -2.66 18.91 -27.04
N TRP A 240 -3.97 19.09 -27.10
CA TRP A 240 -4.86 18.38 -28.05
C TRP A 240 -4.97 19.06 -29.42
N GLY A 241 -4.09 20.02 -29.73
CA GLY A 241 -4.07 20.72 -31.01
C GLY A 241 -2.65 21.08 -31.43
N TRP A 242 -2.35 21.00 -32.71
CA TRP A 242 -1.01 21.29 -33.23
C TRP A 242 -0.61 22.76 -32.98
N ARG A 243 -1.53 23.70 -33.20
CA ARG A 243 -1.25 25.13 -33.00
C ARG A 243 -1.15 25.53 -31.51
N SER A 244 -1.77 24.77 -30.60
CA SER A 244 -1.76 25.06 -29.17
C SER A 244 -0.54 24.48 -28.43
N PHE A 245 0.20 23.57 -29.05
CA PHE A 245 1.35 22.88 -28.46
C PHE A 245 2.42 23.85 -27.90
N ILE A 246 2.93 24.76 -28.74
CA ILE A 246 3.96 25.74 -28.33
C ILE A 246 3.39 26.75 -27.29
N PRO A 247 2.19 27.34 -27.49
CA PRO A 247 1.56 28.18 -26.47
C PRO A 247 1.34 27.48 -25.12
N ALA A 248 0.98 26.19 -25.11
CA ALA A 248 0.76 25.42 -23.89
C ALA A 248 2.06 25.29 -23.07
N TRP A 249 3.18 24.95 -23.73
CA TRP A 249 4.50 24.95 -23.10
C TRP A 249 4.88 26.33 -22.54
N ARG A 250 4.71 27.39 -23.33
CA ARG A 250 5.00 28.76 -22.86
C ARG A 250 4.17 29.15 -21.63
N ALA A 251 2.89 28.79 -21.61
CA ALA A 251 2.02 29.05 -20.48
C ALA A 251 2.45 28.27 -19.22
N ILE A 252 2.83 26.99 -19.34
CA ILE A 252 3.33 26.19 -18.21
C ILE A 252 4.61 26.81 -17.64
N ILE A 253 5.58 27.17 -18.49
CA ILE A 253 6.83 27.79 -18.06
C ILE A 253 6.59 29.16 -17.41
N SER A 254 5.70 29.97 -17.98
CA SER A 254 5.31 31.25 -17.38
C SER A 254 4.68 31.07 -16.00
N ASN A 255 3.77 30.10 -15.86
CA ASN A 255 3.13 29.79 -14.58
C ASN A 255 4.14 29.27 -13.55
N MET A 256 5.12 28.46 -13.96
CA MET A 256 6.22 27.98 -13.10
C MET A 256 7.09 29.12 -12.58
N ARG A 257 7.28 30.18 -13.37
CA ARG A 257 8.03 31.38 -12.97
C ARG A 257 7.22 32.32 -12.07
N GLY A 258 6.03 31.91 -11.65
CA GLY A 258 5.16 32.69 -10.77
C GLY A 258 4.10 33.52 -11.50
N GLY A 259 3.96 33.37 -12.82
CA GLY A 259 2.99 34.12 -13.62
C GLY A 259 3.48 35.50 -14.02
N VAL A 260 2.58 36.32 -14.54
CA VAL A 260 2.84 37.72 -14.89
C VAL A 260 2.35 38.62 -13.76
N PHE A 261 3.13 39.64 -13.43
CA PHE A 261 2.81 40.63 -12.41
C PHE A 261 2.53 41.97 -13.10
N PRO A 262 1.26 42.33 -13.37
CA PRO A 262 0.95 43.61 -14.00
C PRO A 262 1.42 44.77 -13.10
N PRO A 263 2.29 45.67 -13.59
CA PRO A 263 2.96 46.64 -12.74
C PRO A 263 2.00 47.64 -12.10
N GLU A 264 1.07 48.19 -12.87
CA GLU A 264 0.11 49.18 -12.38
C GLU A 264 -0.87 48.60 -11.36
N ALA A 265 -1.43 47.41 -11.63
CA ALA A 265 -2.34 46.75 -10.71
C ALA A 265 -1.65 46.39 -9.38
N ASN A 266 -0.40 45.92 -9.43
CA ASN A 266 0.38 45.64 -8.22
C ASN A 266 0.74 46.91 -7.45
N ALA A 267 1.14 47.97 -8.14
CA ALA A 267 1.43 49.25 -7.51
C ALA A 267 0.20 49.83 -6.80
N GLN A 268 -0.97 49.79 -7.44
CA GLN A 268 -2.21 50.27 -6.87
C GLN A 268 -2.64 49.41 -5.66
N LEU A 269 -2.52 48.08 -5.78
CA LEU A 269 -2.80 47.15 -4.69
C LEU A 269 -1.91 47.43 -3.47
N LEU A 270 -0.61 47.58 -3.67
CA LEU A 270 0.33 47.87 -2.58
C LEU A 270 0.12 49.27 -2.01
N PHE A 271 -0.21 50.27 -2.83
CA PHE A 271 -0.54 51.61 -2.36
C PHE A 271 -1.76 51.59 -1.43
N ASN A 272 -2.83 50.89 -1.81
CA ASN A 272 -4.01 50.71 -0.97
C ASN A 272 -3.67 49.97 0.34
N GLN A 273 -2.84 48.93 0.25
CA GLN A 273 -2.35 48.19 1.41
C GLN A 273 -1.51 49.07 2.35
N ALA A 274 -0.65 49.93 1.81
CA ALA A 274 0.16 50.87 2.59
C ALA A 274 -0.71 51.91 3.31
N ASN A 275 -1.72 52.46 2.63
CA ASN A 275 -2.68 53.37 3.24
C ASN A 275 -3.44 52.71 4.40
N ALA A 276 -3.78 51.42 4.28
CA ALA A 276 -4.36 50.64 5.38
C ALA A 276 -3.37 50.47 6.55
N PHE A 277 -2.09 50.24 6.28
CA PHE A 277 -1.06 50.20 7.33
C PHE A 277 -0.85 51.55 8.02
N GLU A 278 -0.89 52.65 7.27
CA GLU A 278 -0.80 54.01 7.83
C GLU A 278 -1.98 54.29 8.77
N ARG A 279 -3.21 53.94 8.36
CA ARG A 279 -4.41 54.08 9.21
C ARG A 279 -4.31 53.26 10.50
N SER A 280 -3.62 52.12 10.47
CA SER A 280 -3.35 51.31 11.66
C SER A 280 -2.20 51.82 12.53
N GLY A 281 -1.57 52.95 12.17
CA GLY A 281 -0.47 53.57 12.92
C GLY A 281 0.92 53.01 12.60
N ASN A 282 1.04 52.02 11.71
CA ASN A 282 2.32 51.41 11.35
C ASN A 282 2.97 52.10 10.15
N LYS A 283 3.53 53.30 10.41
CA LYS A 283 4.18 54.13 9.37
C LYS A 283 5.40 53.47 8.73
N GLN A 284 6.22 52.75 9.50
CA GLN A 284 7.40 52.05 8.99
C GLN A 284 7.02 50.98 7.96
N LEU A 285 6.01 50.16 8.27
CA LEU A 285 5.53 49.13 7.34
C LEU A 285 4.84 49.76 6.12
N ALA A 286 4.04 50.81 6.30
CA ALA A 286 3.42 51.55 5.20
C ALA A 286 4.47 52.07 4.21
N ARG A 287 5.54 52.71 4.71
CA ARG A 287 6.67 53.18 3.89
C ARG A 287 7.38 52.02 3.17
N ALA A 288 7.60 50.90 3.86
CA ALA A 288 8.25 49.73 3.27
C ALA A 288 7.42 49.09 2.14
N VAL A 289 6.09 49.09 2.25
CA VAL A 289 5.18 48.63 1.22
C VAL A 289 5.12 49.62 0.04
N LEU A 290 5.14 50.93 0.30
CA LEU A 290 5.23 51.94 -0.76
C LEU A 290 6.53 51.86 -1.55
N LEU A 291 7.66 51.54 -0.90
CA LEU A 291 8.91 51.27 -1.60
C LEU A 291 8.75 50.14 -2.61
N GLN A 292 8.09 49.05 -2.21
CA GLN A 292 7.80 47.97 -3.14
C GLN A 292 6.83 48.41 -4.25
N ALA A 293 5.83 49.25 -3.96
CA ALA A 293 4.94 49.80 -4.98
C ALA A 293 5.71 50.64 -6.00
N SER A 294 6.70 51.41 -5.53
CA SER A 294 7.57 52.22 -6.39
C SER A 294 8.46 51.38 -7.31
N ASP A 295 8.92 50.20 -6.83
CA ASP A 295 9.71 49.27 -7.66
C ASP A 295 8.90 48.75 -8.87
N PHE A 296 7.57 48.59 -8.76
CA PHE A 296 6.71 48.16 -9.88
C PHE A 296 6.47 49.26 -10.91
N ILE A 297 6.48 50.51 -10.47
CA ILE A 297 6.27 51.68 -11.34
C ILE A 297 7.56 52.08 -12.04
N GLY A 298 8.69 51.95 -11.36
CA GLY A 298 9.99 52.43 -11.83
C GLY A 298 9.96 53.93 -12.14
N ASN A 299 10.34 54.28 -13.37
CA ASN A 299 10.48 55.67 -13.81
C ASN A 299 9.19 56.27 -14.39
N ASN A 300 8.07 55.55 -14.37
CA ASN A 300 6.79 56.04 -14.89
C ASN A 300 6.30 57.28 -14.09
N ARG A 301 5.72 58.27 -14.77
CA ARG A 301 5.18 59.52 -14.18
C ARG A 301 3.65 59.54 -14.12
N SER A 302 3.02 58.38 -13.99
CA SER A 302 1.57 58.29 -13.82
C SER A 302 1.10 58.99 -12.55
N ALA A 303 -0.18 59.39 -12.49
CA ALA A 303 -0.75 60.03 -11.30
C ALA A 303 -0.56 59.17 -10.04
N LEU A 304 -0.69 57.85 -10.17
CA LEU A 304 -0.42 56.90 -9.09
C LEU A 304 1.06 56.89 -8.66
N ALA A 305 1.99 57.01 -9.61
CA ALA A 305 3.43 57.12 -9.32
C ALA A 305 3.74 58.35 -8.47
N GLU A 306 3.18 59.50 -8.83
CA GLU A 306 3.35 60.73 -8.06
C GLU A 306 2.71 60.63 -6.67
N GLN A 307 1.54 59.99 -6.55
CA GLN A 307 0.91 59.72 -5.26
C GLN A 307 1.78 58.83 -4.36
N ILE A 308 2.37 57.77 -4.91
CA ILE A 308 3.28 56.88 -4.17
C ILE A 308 4.52 57.65 -3.71
N ARG A 309 5.15 58.45 -4.60
CA ARG A 309 6.31 59.28 -4.25
C ARG A 309 5.98 60.35 -3.21
N ALA A 310 4.80 60.97 -3.30
CA ALA A 310 4.33 61.97 -2.34
C ALA A 310 4.10 61.34 -0.96
N ASN A 311 3.41 60.19 -0.89
CA ASN A 311 3.18 59.48 0.37
C ASN A 311 4.47 58.95 0.99
N MET A 312 5.44 58.50 0.17
CA MET A 312 6.76 58.10 0.68
C MET A 312 7.50 59.26 1.33
N ARG A 313 7.50 60.45 0.70
CA ARG A 313 8.10 61.66 1.26
C ARG A 313 7.40 62.08 2.55
N ARG A 314 6.07 62.00 2.60
CA ARG A 314 5.26 62.30 3.79
C ARG A 314 5.52 61.34 4.95
N LEU A 315 5.81 60.07 4.65
CA LEU A 315 6.08 59.02 5.65
C LEU A 315 7.58 58.89 5.97
N ASP A 316 8.43 59.79 5.48
CA ASP A 316 9.85 59.77 5.78
C ASP A 316 10.08 60.20 7.24
N THR A 317 10.62 59.27 8.04
CA THR A 317 10.92 59.49 9.46
C THR A 317 12.38 59.88 9.69
N GLY A 318 13.18 60.05 8.63
CA GLY A 318 14.64 60.27 8.72
C GLY A 318 15.44 59.01 9.01
N GLU A 319 14.78 57.93 9.44
CA GLU A 319 15.38 56.60 9.59
C GLU A 319 15.60 55.92 8.23
N PRO A 320 16.63 55.07 8.08
CA PRO A 320 16.85 54.32 6.86
C PRO A 320 15.67 53.40 6.58
N ALA A 321 15.17 53.44 5.34
CA ALA A 321 13.97 52.71 4.99
C ALA A 321 14.21 51.19 5.00
N ARG A 322 13.53 50.49 5.90
CA ARG A 322 13.64 49.03 6.02
C ARG A 322 12.80 48.34 4.94
N ARG A 323 13.43 47.69 3.96
CA ARG A 323 12.72 46.87 2.98
C ARG A 323 12.15 45.62 3.65
N VAL A 324 10.87 45.32 3.40
CA VAL A 324 10.26 44.07 3.85
C VAL A 324 10.93 42.91 3.13
N ARG A 325 11.21 41.81 3.85
CA ARG A 325 11.79 40.59 3.28
C ARG A 325 10.99 40.13 2.07
N ASP A 326 11.68 39.83 0.98
CA ASP A 326 11.06 39.35 -0.25
C ASP A 326 10.74 37.86 -0.14
N GLU A 327 9.47 37.53 0.14
CA GLU A 327 9.00 36.14 0.20
C GLU A 327 8.75 35.54 -1.20
N TRP A 328 8.81 36.35 -2.25
CA TRP A 328 8.46 35.97 -3.62
C TRP A 328 9.65 35.42 -4.42
N LYS A 329 10.90 35.63 -3.96
CA LYS A 329 12.13 35.15 -4.61
C LYS A 329 12.41 33.64 -4.47
N HIS A 330 11.78 32.95 -3.52
CA HIS A 330 12.03 31.52 -3.29
C HIS A 330 11.11 30.64 -4.15
N VAL A 331 11.42 30.53 -5.44
CA VAL A 331 10.91 29.45 -6.29
C VAL A 331 12.00 28.38 -6.34
N ALA A 332 11.86 27.37 -5.50
CA ALA A 332 12.80 26.25 -5.46
C ALA A 332 12.64 25.40 -6.74
N MET A 333 13.73 24.77 -7.19
CA MET A 333 13.73 23.77 -8.27
C MET A 333 12.66 22.68 -8.06
N LEU A 334 12.37 22.34 -6.79
CA LEU A 334 11.31 21.41 -6.40
C LEU A 334 9.90 21.89 -6.75
N ASP A 335 9.61 23.18 -6.62
CA ASP A 335 8.30 23.74 -7.01
C ASP A 335 8.13 23.65 -8.53
N ALA A 336 9.20 23.86 -9.31
CA ALA A 336 9.20 23.70 -10.76
C ALA A 336 8.93 22.25 -11.19
N LEU A 337 9.50 21.26 -10.49
CA LEU A 337 9.25 19.83 -10.75
C LEU A 337 7.77 19.46 -10.59
N MET A 338 7.06 20.07 -9.63
CA MET A 338 5.62 19.81 -9.43
C MET A 338 4.77 20.18 -10.66
N HIS A 339 5.15 21.21 -11.41
CA HIS A 339 4.46 21.59 -12.66
C HIS A 339 4.76 20.65 -13.83
N LEU A 340 5.88 19.93 -13.78
CA LEU A 340 6.27 18.91 -14.76
C LEU A 340 5.86 17.49 -14.34
N SER A 341 5.26 17.31 -13.17
CA SER A 341 4.80 16.00 -12.68
C SER A 341 3.96 15.20 -13.69
N PRO A 342 3.07 15.80 -14.51
CA PRO A 342 2.34 15.03 -15.53
C PRO A 342 3.27 14.45 -16.61
N VAL A 343 4.35 15.15 -16.98
CA VAL A 343 5.36 14.64 -17.93
C VAL A 343 6.09 13.45 -17.34
N PHE A 344 6.51 13.55 -16.08
CA PHE A 344 7.20 12.45 -15.42
C PHE A 344 6.30 11.22 -15.29
N ILE A 345 5.00 11.41 -15.02
CA ILE A 345 4.03 10.32 -15.00
C ILE A 345 3.88 9.71 -16.40
N VAL A 346 3.75 10.53 -17.45
CA VAL A 346 3.64 10.02 -18.83
C VAL A 346 4.91 9.29 -19.25
N ILE A 347 6.10 9.85 -18.99
CA ILE A 347 7.38 9.19 -19.26
C ILE A 347 7.50 7.90 -18.46
N PHE A 348 7.13 7.90 -17.18
CA PHE A 348 7.15 6.70 -16.34
C PHE A 348 6.18 5.63 -16.87
N CYS A 349 4.95 6.00 -17.25
CA CYS A 349 3.99 5.10 -17.88
C CYS A 349 4.50 4.60 -19.23
N LEU A 350 5.15 5.44 -20.04
CA LEU A 350 5.76 5.02 -21.31
C LEU A 350 6.97 4.10 -21.08
N LEU A 351 7.78 4.34 -20.06
CA LEU A 351 8.88 3.45 -19.67
C LEU A 351 8.37 2.13 -19.12
N LEU A 352 7.24 2.12 -18.41
CA LEU A 352 6.56 0.89 -18.01
C LEU A 352 5.95 0.14 -19.20
N ALA A 353 5.33 0.86 -20.14
CA ALA A 353 4.62 0.28 -21.28
C ALA A 353 5.54 -0.11 -22.46
N PHE A 354 6.67 0.55 -22.64
CA PHE A 354 7.55 0.39 -23.81
C PHE A 354 9.05 0.40 -23.45
N GLY A 355 9.40 0.69 -22.20
CA GLY A 355 10.79 0.66 -21.75
C GLY A 355 11.25 -0.76 -21.39
N PRO A 356 12.55 -0.91 -21.08
CA PRO A 356 13.12 -2.19 -20.67
C PRO A 356 12.47 -2.77 -19.40
N ALA A 357 11.71 -1.98 -18.63
CA ALA A 357 10.90 -2.44 -17.51
C ALA A 357 9.68 -3.29 -17.92
N HIS A 358 9.25 -3.21 -19.19
CA HIS A 358 8.13 -4.03 -19.70
C HIS A 358 8.46 -5.53 -19.61
N THR A 359 9.72 -5.92 -19.80
CA THR A 359 10.18 -7.31 -19.61
C THR A 359 10.28 -7.71 -18.15
N TYR A 360 10.40 -6.76 -17.20
CA TYR A 360 10.46 -7.10 -15.78
C TYR A 360 9.09 -7.45 -15.19
N PHE A 361 8.01 -6.90 -15.76
CA PHE A 361 6.65 -7.16 -15.29
C PHE A 361 5.92 -8.27 -16.07
N THR A 362 6.43 -8.68 -17.24
CA THR A 362 5.75 -9.64 -18.12
C THR A 362 6.51 -10.94 -18.35
N VAL A 363 7.69 -11.12 -17.74
CA VAL A 363 8.47 -12.36 -17.88
C VAL A 363 8.66 -13.00 -16.52
N ASP A 364 8.37 -14.30 -16.45
CA ASP A 364 8.47 -15.18 -15.29
C ASP A 364 9.86 -15.15 -14.62
N PHE A 365 10.05 -14.20 -13.71
CA PHE A 365 11.25 -14.09 -12.86
C PHE A 365 11.64 -15.35 -12.08
N PRO A 366 10.76 -16.33 -11.76
CA PRO A 366 11.22 -17.56 -11.12
C PRO A 366 12.05 -18.43 -12.06
N MET A 367 11.80 -18.39 -13.37
CA MET A 367 12.27 -19.44 -14.27
C MET A 367 13.63 -19.12 -14.92
N GLN A 368 13.90 -17.86 -15.26
CA GLN A 368 15.20 -17.49 -15.84
C GLN A 368 16.34 -17.47 -14.81
N VAL A 369 16.08 -17.04 -13.58
CA VAL A 369 17.07 -17.10 -12.49
C VAL A 369 17.27 -18.55 -12.04
N ALA A 370 16.21 -19.35 -11.93
CA ALA A 370 16.34 -20.78 -11.65
C ALA A 370 17.16 -21.50 -12.74
N ASN A 371 16.90 -21.24 -14.02
CA ASN A 371 17.62 -21.91 -15.11
C ASN A 371 19.07 -21.44 -15.26
N SER A 372 19.38 -20.16 -15.00
CA SER A 372 20.75 -19.65 -15.10
C SER A 372 21.59 -20.01 -13.88
N VAL A 373 21.01 -20.05 -12.69
CA VAL A 373 21.69 -20.53 -11.47
C VAL A 373 21.83 -22.05 -11.48
N ALA A 374 20.83 -22.81 -11.95
CA ALA A 374 20.93 -24.27 -12.11
C ALA A 374 22.00 -24.66 -13.14
N LYS A 375 22.05 -23.99 -14.30
CA LYS A 375 23.03 -24.30 -15.36
C LYS A 375 24.47 -23.93 -14.98
N VAL A 376 24.67 -22.98 -14.08
CA VAL A 376 25.98 -22.66 -13.50
C VAL A 376 26.33 -23.61 -12.35
N ARG A 377 25.35 -24.02 -11.54
CA ARG A 377 25.54 -24.98 -10.44
C ARG A 377 25.81 -26.40 -10.95
N ASP A 378 25.00 -26.91 -11.87
CA ASP A 378 25.15 -28.25 -12.46
C ASP A 378 26.49 -28.38 -13.20
N LYS A 379 26.96 -27.30 -13.86
CA LYS A 379 28.27 -27.28 -14.53
C LYS A 379 29.46 -27.26 -13.57
N ILE A 380 29.27 -26.81 -12.33
CA ILE A 380 30.30 -26.83 -11.26
C ILE A 380 30.23 -28.16 -10.49
N GLU A 381 29.04 -28.73 -10.28
CA GLU A 381 28.83 -30.03 -9.61
C GLU A 381 29.32 -31.23 -10.45
N ASP A 382 29.11 -31.21 -11.78
CA ASP A 382 29.59 -32.26 -12.71
C ASP A 382 31.12 -32.35 -12.81
N MET A 383 31.84 -31.29 -12.43
CA MET A 383 33.31 -31.27 -12.47
C MET A 383 33.95 -31.70 -11.15
N ILE A 384 33.19 -31.82 -10.05
CA ILE A 384 33.78 -31.92 -8.70
C ILE A 384 33.34 -33.17 -7.91
N THR A 385 32.27 -33.89 -8.29
CA THR A 385 31.77 -35.00 -7.45
C THR A 385 31.80 -36.35 -8.17
N PRO A 386 32.47 -37.40 -7.66
CA PRO A 386 32.22 -38.76 -8.13
C PRO A 386 30.74 -39.08 -7.93
N LYS A 387 30.11 -39.74 -8.91
CA LYS A 387 28.70 -40.20 -8.84
C LYS A 387 28.43 -40.72 -7.43
N GLY A 388 27.47 -40.13 -6.72
CA GLY A 388 27.18 -40.44 -5.32
C GLY A 388 26.87 -41.93 -5.11
N ASP A 389 26.74 -42.36 -3.85
CA ASP A 389 26.42 -43.76 -3.54
C ASP A 389 25.15 -44.22 -4.28
N PRO A 390 25.14 -45.42 -4.89
CA PRO A 390 24.00 -45.91 -5.67
C PRO A 390 22.82 -46.28 -4.75
N TYR A 391 21.62 -46.01 -5.24
CA TYR A 391 20.36 -46.44 -4.66
C TYR A 391 19.55 -47.18 -5.73
N TYR A 392 18.63 -48.06 -5.32
CA TYR A 392 17.72 -48.74 -6.25
C TYR A 392 16.26 -48.51 -5.88
N VAL A 393 15.38 -48.61 -6.87
CA VAL A 393 13.94 -48.48 -6.72
C VAL A 393 13.32 -49.78 -6.16
N ASP A 394 12.68 -49.74 -4.97
CA ASP A 394 12.00 -50.92 -4.39
C ASP A 394 10.54 -51.09 -4.85
N GLN A 395 9.96 -50.06 -5.48
CA GLN A 395 8.58 -50.10 -5.97
C GLN A 395 8.48 -50.68 -7.39
N GLN A 396 7.34 -51.30 -7.73
CA GLN A 396 7.11 -51.84 -9.08
C GLN A 396 7.23 -50.76 -10.16
N PHE A 397 6.68 -49.57 -9.87
CA PHE A 397 6.79 -48.37 -10.71
C PHE A 397 6.96 -47.13 -9.83
N LEU A 398 7.96 -46.32 -10.11
CA LEU A 398 8.21 -45.05 -9.41
C LEU A 398 8.19 -43.89 -10.41
N ASN A 399 7.32 -42.91 -10.18
CA ASN A 399 7.18 -41.76 -11.06
C ASN A 399 8.34 -40.76 -10.85
N LEU A 400 9.19 -40.59 -11.88
CA LEU A 400 10.20 -39.54 -11.98
C LEU A 400 9.55 -38.25 -12.50
N ARG A 401 9.67 -37.15 -11.76
CA ARG A 401 8.98 -35.88 -12.04
C ARG A 401 9.96 -34.73 -12.27
N THR A 402 9.51 -33.69 -12.96
CA THR A 402 10.32 -32.48 -13.20
C THR A 402 10.53 -31.61 -11.95
N GLY A 403 9.78 -31.84 -10.87
CA GLY A 403 9.86 -31.04 -9.64
C GLY A 403 9.38 -31.79 -8.39
N ALA A 404 9.66 -31.20 -7.22
CA ALA A 404 9.41 -31.77 -5.90
C ALA A 404 7.92 -31.72 -5.49
N GLY A 405 7.10 -32.59 -6.10
CA GLY A 405 5.67 -32.67 -5.79
C GLY A 405 4.84 -33.40 -6.84
N ILE A 406 3.62 -33.80 -6.48
CA ILE A 406 2.72 -34.52 -7.39
C ILE A 406 2.13 -33.62 -8.50
N SER A 407 2.14 -32.30 -8.30
CA SER A 407 1.69 -31.31 -9.30
C SER A 407 2.62 -31.18 -10.50
N PHE A 408 3.87 -31.66 -10.39
CA PHE A 408 4.83 -31.61 -11.48
C PHE A 408 4.62 -32.79 -12.45
N PRO A 409 4.76 -32.58 -13.78
CA PRO A 409 4.56 -33.64 -14.76
C PRO A 409 5.52 -34.82 -14.55
N VAL A 410 5.00 -36.03 -14.79
CA VAL A 410 5.80 -37.26 -14.80
C VAL A 410 6.60 -37.30 -16.10
N MET A 411 7.92 -37.37 -15.98
CA MET A 411 8.84 -37.54 -17.11
C MET A 411 8.90 -39.00 -17.54
N ARG A 412 9.11 -39.88 -16.57
CA ARG A 412 9.24 -41.33 -16.79
C ARG A 412 8.81 -42.12 -15.56
N GLN A 413 8.45 -43.38 -15.77
CA GLN A 413 8.29 -44.35 -14.69
C GLN A 413 9.55 -45.21 -14.60
N LEU A 414 10.20 -45.19 -13.44
CA LEU A 414 11.31 -46.07 -13.11
C LEU A 414 10.76 -47.44 -12.73
N SER A 415 11.46 -48.47 -13.15
CA SER A 415 11.13 -49.86 -12.84
C SER A 415 11.77 -50.30 -11.52
N ARG A 416 11.24 -51.37 -10.92
CA ARG A 416 11.86 -51.97 -9.73
C ARG A 416 13.29 -52.42 -10.04
N PHE A 417 14.19 -52.20 -9.08
CA PHE A 417 15.63 -52.48 -9.17
C PHE A 417 16.40 -51.61 -10.15
N GLU A 418 15.81 -50.53 -10.65
CA GLU A 418 16.55 -49.54 -11.44
C GLU A 418 17.47 -48.73 -10.52
N THR A 419 18.76 -48.63 -10.89
CA THR A 419 19.78 -47.91 -10.11
C THR A 419 19.73 -46.41 -10.40
N VAL A 420 19.80 -45.61 -9.34
CA VAL A 420 19.76 -44.15 -9.36
C VAL A 420 20.78 -43.56 -8.40
N PHE A 421 21.20 -42.33 -8.64
CA PHE A 421 22.20 -41.61 -7.87
C PHE A 421 21.57 -40.37 -7.25
N LEU A 422 21.83 -40.10 -5.97
CA LEU A 422 21.27 -38.93 -5.30
C LEU A 422 22.02 -37.66 -5.71
N ARG A 423 21.29 -36.60 -6.08
CA ARG A 423 21.84 -35.28 -6.47
C ARG A 423 21.25 -34.18 -5.58
N GLY A 424 21.80 -33.99 -4.38
CA GLY A 424 21.50 -32.84 -3.50
C GLY A 424 20.66 -33.13 -2.26
N GLU A 425 20.25 -32.06 -1.56
CA GLU A 425 19.53 -32.13 -0.27
C GLU A 425 18.02 -32.41 -0.42
N ASN A 426 17.44 -33.08 0.58
CA ASN A 426 16.03 -33.50 0.59
C ASN A 426 15.06 -32.32 0.73
N GLU A 427 14.20 -32.10 -0.26
CA GLU A 427 13.06 -31.19 -0.15
C GLU A 427 11.82 -31.95 0.33
N ASN A 428 11.70 -32.11 1.65
CA ASN A 428 10.63 -32.84 2.34
C ASN A 428 10.71 -34.38 2.11
N PHE A 429 9.93 -34.92 1.17
CA PHE A 429 9.89 -36.34 0.78
C PHE A 429 10.39 -36.58 -0.65
N TRP A 430 10.61 -35.49 -1.39
CA TRP A 430 11.07 -35.56 -2.77
C TRP A 430 12.58 -35.37 -2.77
N ILE A 431 13.27 -36.34 -3.35
CA ILE A 431 14.71 -36.32 -3.51
C ILE A 431 15.04 -36.20 -4.99
N ARG A 432 15.97 -35.30 -5.30
CA ARG A 432 16.49 -35.17 -6.66
C ARG A 432 17.47 -36.33 -6.91
N ILE A 433 17.23 -37.05 -7.98
CA ILE A 433 18.05 -38.18 -8.42
C ILE A 433 18.49 -37.98 -9.87
N GLU A 434 19.56 -38.68 -10.22
CA GLU A 434 20.05 -38.88 -11.56
C GLU A 434 19.99 -40.39 -11.88
N THR A 435 19.44 -40.76 -13.02
CA THR A 435 19.39 -42.16 -13.47
C THR A 435 20.69 -42.53 -14.18
N GLU A 436 20.96 -43.82 -14.38
CA GLU A 436 22.10 -44.27 -15.20
C GLU A 436 22.10 -43.72 -16.63
N LEU A 437 20.92 -43.36 -17.13
CA LEU A 437 20.72 -42.75 -18.45
C LEU A 437 21.00 -41.24 -18.47
N GLY A 438 21.39 -40.65 -17.34
CA GLY A 438 21.65 -39.20 -17.21
C GLY A 438 20.37 -38.36 -17.15
N GLU A 439 19.23 -38.96 -16.82
CA GLU A 439 17.99 -38.22 -16.60
C GLU A 439 17.93 -37.73 -15.16
N ASP A 440 17.75 -36.42 -15.00
CA ASP A 440 17.60 -35.76 -13.71
C ASP A 440 16.12 -35.51 -13.39
N GLY A 441 15.70 -35.87 -12.17
CA GLY A 441 14.35 -35.57 -11.71
C GLY A 441 14.12 -35.82 -10.23
N TYR A 442 12.88 -35.64 -9.80
CA TYR A 442 12.46 -35.84 -8.42
C TYR A 442 11.65 -37.12 -8.28
N VAL A 443 11.99 -37.92 -7.29
CA VAL A 443 11.24 -39.11 -6.89
C VAL A 443 10.94 -39.07 -5.40
N ASN A 444 10.03 -39.93 -4.97
CA ASN A 444 9.78 -40.16 -3.57
C ASN A 444 10.98 -40.90 -2.93
N ALA A 445 11.60 -40.30 -1.91
CA ALA A 445 12.76 -40.87 -1.23
C ALA A 445 12.48 -42.23 -0.59
N ASP A 446 11.24 -42.49 -0.18
CA ASP A 446 10.85 -43.74 0.49
C ASP A 446 10.81 -44.95 -0.46
N ALA A 447 10.84 -44.70 -1.77
CA ALA A 447 10.92 -45.74 -2.78
C ALA A 447 12.37 -46.12 -3.14
N LEU A 448 13.36 -45.49 -2.51
CA LEU A 448 14.78 -45.72 -2.75
C LEU A 448 15.42 -46.47 -1.58
N VAL A 449 16.23 -47.46 -1.92
CA VAL A 449 17.01 -48.25 -0.95
C VAL A 449 18.48 -48.16 -1.33
N PRO A 450 19.40 -47.93 -0.38
CA PRO A 450 20.83 -47.88 -0.69
C PRO A 450 21.32 -49.22 -1.24
N GLY A 451 22.15 -49.16 -2.28
CA GLY A 451 22.71 -50.32 -2.95
C GLY A 451 22.49 -50.29 -4.46
N ASP A 452 23.22 -51.16 -5.15
CA ASP A 452 23.08 -51.34 -6.59
C ASP A 452 21.86 -52.22 -6.92
N GLY A 453 21.06 -51.76 -7.88
CA GLY A 453 19.84 -52.43 -8.30
C GLY A 453 20.07 -53.80 -8.94
N SER A 454 21.18 -53.98 -9.66
CA SER A 454 21.50 -55.29 -10.26
C SER A 454 21.74 -56.36 -9.19
N THR A 455 22.45 -55.99 -8.13
CA THR A 455 22.71 -56.85 -6.96
C THR A 455 21.42 -57.15 -6.20
N ALA A 456 20.61 -56.12 -5.93
CA ALA A 456 19.33 -56.27 -5.23
C ALA A 456 18.34 -57.15 -5.99
N ARG A 457 18.29 -57.04 -7.33
CA ARG A 457 17.50 -57.90 -8.19
C ARG A 457 17.92 -59.36 -8.06
N ASP A 458 19.22 -59.63 -8.15
CA ASP A 458 19.74 -61.00 -8.10
C ASP A 458 19.49 -61.67 -6.74
N GLU A 459 19.62 -60.90 -5.63
CA GLU A 459 19.25 -61.36 -4.29
C GLU A 459 17.75 -61.65 -4.16
N TRP A 460 16.91 -60.75 -4.68
CA TRP A 460 15.46 -60.94 -4.68
C TRP A 460 15.05 -62.16 -5.50
N CYS A 461 15.69 -62.39 -6.66
CA CYS A 461 15.45 -63.56 -7.51
C CYS A 461 15.82 -64.88 -6.81
N LYS A 462 16.94 -64.92 -6.07
CA LYS A 462 17.34 -66.10 -5.28
C LYS A 462 16.31 -66.45 -4.20
N GLN A 463 15.71 -65.44 -3.56
CA GLN A 463 14.72 -65.65 -2.50
C GLN A 463 13.35 -66.05 -3.04
N ASN A 464 12.95 -65.51 -4.20
CA ASN A 464 11.61 -65.70 -4.75
C ASN A 464 11.53 -66.75 -5.87
N LYS A 465 12.65 -67.42 -6.19
CA LYS A 465 12.74 -68.43 -7.25
C LYS A 465 12.21 -67.90 -8.59
N CYS A 466 12.77 -66.77 -9.03
CA CYS A 466 12.51 -66.29 -10.38
C CYS A 466 13.05 -67.31 -11.39
N ASP A 467 12.25 -67.61 -12.42
CA ASP A 467 12.62 -68.50 -13.52
C ASP A 467 13.67 -67.89 -14.46
#